data_AF-A0A5K1D590-F1
#
_entry.id   AF-A0A5K1D590-F1
#
_cell.length_a   1.000
_cell.length_b   1.000
_cell.length_c   1.000
_cell.angle_alpha   90.00
_cell.angle_beta   90.00
_cell.angle_gamma   90.00
#
_symmetry.space_group_name_H-M   'P 1'
#
loop_
_entity.id
_entity.type
_entity.pdbx_description
1 polymer ?
#
loop_
_entity_poly.entity_id
_entity_poly.type
_entity_poly.pdbx_seq_one_letter_code
_entity_poly.pdbx_strand_id
1 'polypeptide(L)' 'MQSADHPFNTFPSSSSPSSPKPLPIASPCAACKVLRRRCSKQCALAPYFPPSEPQKFITAHRVFGASNIVKLLQ' A
#
# COMPACT_ATOMS: atom_id res chain seq x y z
N MET A 1 16.35 43.69 -30.71
CA MET A 1 14.87 43.67 -30.71
C MET A 1 14.38 42.42 -29.98
N GLN A 2 13.58 42.63 -28.93
CA GLN A 2 12.72 41.72 -28.11
C GLN A 2 13.24 40.29 -27.84
N SER A 3 13.63 39.89 -26.62
CA SER A 3 12.90 39.87 -25.32
C SER A 3 11.54 39.18 -25.40
N ALA A 4 11.46 37.94 -24.91
CA ALA A 4 10.22 37.32 -24.45
C ALA A 4 10.49 36.66 -23.10
N ASP A 5 10.28 37.45 -22.05
CA ASP A 5 10.07 37.02 -20.68
C ASP A 5 8.60 36.53 -20.59
N HIS A 6 8.42 35.25 -20.28
CA HIS A 6 7.16 34.78 -19.70
C HIS A 6 7.50 34.08 -18.38
N PRO A 7 7.05 34.63 -17.23
CA PRO A 7 7.15 33.93 -15.97
C PRO A 7 6.11 32.81 -15.97
N PHE A 8 6.54 31.55 -15.98
CA PHE A 8 5.64 30.44 -15.67
C PHE A 8 5.28 30.53 -14.19
N ASN A 9 4.20 31.25 -13.93
CA ASN A 9 3.55 31.37 -12.65
C ASN A 9 3.16 29.98 -12.12
N THR A 10 3.77 29.63 -10.98
CA THR A 10 3.21 28.91 -9.83
C THR A 10 2.11 27.89 -10.08
N PHE A 11 2.42 26.61 -9.90
CA PHE A 11 1.59 25.73 -9.06
C PHE A 11 2.48 24.64 -8.42
N PRO A 12 2.89 24.78 -7.15
CA PRO A 12 3.38 23.66 -6.36
C PRO A 12 2.16 23.01 -5.71
N SER A 13 1.68 21.88 -6.24
CA SER A 13 0.83 20.94 -5.48
C SER A 13 0.55 19.69 -6.30
N SER A 14 1.44 18.72 -6.20
CA SER A 14 0.97 17.37 -5.94
C SER A 14 1.97 16.68 -5.03
N SER A 15 2.15 17.23 -3.83
CA SER A 15 2.19 16.39 -2.63
C SER A 15 0.83 15.69 -2.54
N SER A 16 0.54 14.81 -3.48
CA SER A 16 -0.43 13.75 -3.22
C SER A 16 0.13 13.05 -1.99
N PRO A 17 -0.58 13.00 -0.85
CA PRO A 17 -0.28 11.93 0.08
C PRO A 17 -0.34 10.67 -0.77
N SER A 18 0.71 9.87 -0.72
CA SER A 18 0.80 8.56 -1.35
C SER A 18 -0.21 7.62 -0.68
N SER A 19 -1.50 7.99 -0.68
CA SER A 19 -2.60 7.09 -0.43
C SER A 19 -2.46 6.03 -1.51
N PRO A 20 -2.18 4.76 -1.15
CA PRO A 20 -2.01 3.73 -2.13
C PRO A 20 -3.34 3.60 -2.87
N LYS A 21 -3.38 4.10 -4.11
CA LYS A 21 -4.45 3.79 -5.06
C LYS A 21 -4.56 2.27 -5.05
N PRO A 22 -5.75 1.68 -4.82
CA PRO A 22 -5.92 0.23 -4.96
C PRO A 22 -5.64 -0.13 -6.42
N LEU A 23 -4.39 -0.46 -6.72
CA LEU A 23 -3.98 -0.94 -8.03
C LEU A 23 -4.73 -2.25 -8.31
N PRO A 24 -5.14 -2.50 -9.56
CA PRO A 24 -5.87 -3.70 -9.93
C PRO A 24 -5.12 -4.96 -9.45
N ILE A 25 -5.87 -5.85 -8.81
CA ILE A 25 -5.40 -6.99 -8.00
C ILE A 25 -4.74 -8.06 -8.87
N ALA A 26 -3.57 -7.78 -9.43
CA ALA A 26 -2.73 -8.80 -10.07
C ALA A 26 -1.85 -9.55 -9.05
N SER A 27 -1.68 -9.02 -7.83
CA SER A 27 -0.79 -9.57 -6.81
C SER A 27 -1.47 -9.70 -5.44
N PRO A 28 -1.25 -10.82 -4.72
CA PRO A 28 -1.76 -10.99 -3.36
C PRO A 28 -1.08 -10.00 -2.41
N CYS A 29 -1.79 -9.57 -1.36
CA CYS A 29 -1.22 -8.74 -0.31
C CYS A 29 -0.09 -9.48 0.44
N ALA A 30 0.76 -8.76 1.16
CA ALA A 30 1.92 -9.35 1.84
C ALA A 30 1.51 -10.49 2.79
N ALA A 31 0.41 -10.33 3.53
CA ALA A 31 -0.13 -11.36 4.40
C ALA A 31 -0.53 -12.63 3.63
N CYS A 32 -1.35 -12.48 2.59
CA CYS A 32 -1.81 -13.60 1.79
C CYS A 32 -0.66 -14.31 1.05
N LYS A 33 0.36 -13.56 0.63
CA LYS A 33 1.58 -14.09 0.01
C LYS A 33 2.36 -14.99 0.97
N VAL A 34 2.61 -14.53 2.20
CA VAL A 34 3.33 -15.30 3.23
C VAL A 34 2.51 -16.50 3.71
N LEU A 35 1.20 -16.32 3.89
CA LEU A 35 0.28 -17.39 4.29
C LEU A 35 -0.06 -18.37 3.16
N ARG A 36 0.41 -18.12 1.93
CA ARG A 36 0.10 -18.91 0.72
C ARG A 36 -1.41 -19.14 0.52
N ARG A 37 -2.23 -18.15 0.89
CA ARG A 37 -3.70 -18.19 0.77
C ARG A 37 -4.20 -17.26 -0.32
N ARG A 38 -5.43 -17.49 -0.78
CA ARG A 38 -6.05 -16.65 -1.81
C ARG A 38 -6.34 -15.24 -1.27
N CYS A 39 -5.90 -14.21 -2.00
CA CYS A 39 -6.17 -12.81 -1.66
C CYS A 39 -7.37 -12.30 -2.48
N SER A 40 -8.46 -11.98 -1.81
CA SER A 40 -9.66 -11.40 -2.44
C SER A 40 -9.63 -9.87 -2.43
N LYS A 41 -10.48 -9.23 -3.24
CA LYS A 41 -10.62 -7.75 -3.26
C LYS A 41 -11.00 -7.17 -1.90
N GLN A 42 -11.66 -7.96 -1.06
CA GLN A 42 -12.17 -7.58 0.26
C GLN A 42 -11.32 -8.15 1.41
N CYS A 43 -10.04 -8.40 1.15
CA CYS A 43 -9.13 -8.91 2.17
C CYS A 43 -8.91 -7.85 3.27
N ALA A 44 -9.36 -8.13 4.50
CA ALA A 44 -9.17 -7.25 5.65
C ALA A 44 -7.69 -6.90 5.92
N LEU A 45 -6.76 -7.78 5.51
CA LEU A 45 -5.32 -7.59 5.66
C LEU A 45 -4.69 -6.71 4.56
N ALA A 46 -5.36 -6.54 3.42
CA ALA A 46 -4.80 -5.80 2.28
C ALA A 46 -4.46 -4.32 2.56
N PRO A 47 -5.28 -3.52 3.27
CA PRO A 47 -4.93 -2.13 3.58
C PRO A 47 -3.77 -2.00 4.58
N TYR A 48 -3.52 -3.02 5.41
CA TYR A 48 -2.46 -3.00 6.42
C TYR A 48 -1.14 -3.62 5.95
N PHE A 49 -1.22 -4.62 5.06
CA PHE A 49 -0.07 -5.39 4.58
C PHE A 49 0.04 -5.31 3.05
N PRO A 50 0.51 -4.18 2.50
CA PRO A 50 0.67 -4.02 1.06
C PRO A 50 1.71 -5.01 0.51
N PRO A 51 1.60 -5.42 -0.77
CA PRO A 51 2.52 -6.37 -1.39
C PRO A 51 3.98 -5.88 -1.44
N SER A 52 4.22 -4.56 -1.37
CA SER A 52 5.55 -3.95 -1.35
C SER A 52 6.33 -4.22 -0.06
N GLU A 53 5.65 -4.58 1.04
CA GLU A 53 6.25 -4.68 2.38
C GLU A 53 6.00 -6.04 3.04
N PRO A 54 6.53 -7.15 2.48
CA PRO A 54 6.35 -8.49 3.05
C PRO A 54 6.95 -8.64 4.46
N GLN A 55 8.01 -7.88 4.76
CA GLN A 55 8.69 -7.92 6.06
C GLN A 55 7.79 -7.50 7.22
N LYS A 56 6.89 -6.51 7.01
CA LYS A 56 5.94 -6.08 8.05
C LYS A 56 5.05 -7.23 8.52
N PHE A 57 4.56 -8.03 7.58
CA PHE A 57 3.75 -9.20 7.94
C PHE A 57 4.59 -10.29 8.58
N ILE A 58 5.80 -10.56 8.09
CA ILE A 58 6.69 -11.58 8.68
C ILE A 58 6.99 -11.27 10.15
N THR A 59 7.36 -10.03 10.47
CA THR A 59 7.62 -9.59 11.84
C THR A 59 6.37 -9.66 12.71
N ALA A 60 5.23 -9.14 12.22
CA ALA A 60 3.98 -9.20 12.97
C ALA A 60 3.56 -10.65 13.23
N HIS A 61 3.62 -11.54 12.24
CA HIS A 61 3.17 -12.93 12.42
C HIS A 61 4.10 -13.72 13.34
N ARG A 62 5.37 -13.34 13.48
CA ARG A 62 6.30 -13.97 14.43
C ARG A 62 5.94 -13.63 15.87
N VAL A 63 5.49 -12.40 16.14
CA VAL A 63 5.17 -11.93 17.50
C VAL A 63 3.75 -12.31 17.89
N PHE A 64 2.78 -12.00 17.04
CA PHE A 64 1.37 -12.17 17.35
C PHE A 64 0.82 -13.49 16.86
N GLY A 65 1.41 -14.10 15.83
CA GLY A 65 0.81 -15.22 15.11
C GLY A 65 -0.23 -14.76 14.09
N ALA A 66 -0.37 -15.51 12.99
CA ALA A 66 -1.28 -15.16 11.89
C ALA A 66 -2.75 -15.03 12.35
N SER A 67 -3.21 -15.93 13.21
CA SER A 67 -4.59 -15.95 13.70
C SER A 67 -4.93 -14.76 14.58
N ASN A 68 -4.01 -14.29 15.43
CA ASN A 68 -4.25 -13.13 16.29
C ASN A 68 -4.23 -11.82 15.49
N ILE A 69 -3.38 -11.71 14.46
CA ILE A 69 -3.41 -10.58 13.53
C ILE A 69 -4.77 -10.51 12.82
N VAL A 70 -5.28 -11.65 12.35
CA VAL A 70 -6.60 -11.70 11.71
C VAL A 70 -7.70 -11.31 12.70
N LYS A 71 -7.67 -11.80 13.94
CA LYS A 71 -8.64 -11.42 14.99
C LYS A 71 -8.56 -9.94 15.39
N LEU A 72 -7.42 -9.28 15.26
CA LEU A 72 -7.26 -7.85 15.58
C LEU A 72 -7.77 -6.94 14.45
N LEU A 73 -7.72 -7.43 13.21
CA LEU A 73 -8.06 -6.67 12.00
C LEU A 73 -9.45 -7.02 11.45
N GLN A 74 -10.18 -7.93 12.11
CA GLN A 74 -11.57 -8.27 11.86
C GLN A 74 -12.42 -7.78 13.03
#